data_AF-A0A7Y8X1I9-F1
#
_entry.id   AF-A0A7Y8X1I9-F1
#
_cell.length_a   1.000
_cell.length_b   1.000
_cell.length_c   1.000
_cell.angle_alpha   90.00
_cell.angle_beta   90.00
_cell.angle_gamma   90.00
#
_symmetry.space_group_name_H-M   'P 1'
#
loop_
_entity.id
_entity.type
_entity.pdbx_description
1 polymer ?
#
loop_
_entity_poly.entity_id
_entity_poly.type
_entity_poly.pdbx_seq_one_letter_code
_entity_poly.pdbx_strand_id
1 'polypeptide(L)' 'MRLTADGTTPIVRTVLVDALRTDDGYAFEPAKPLFLSAGDRIAFEGAGLFVTRADGARLTRAGHWSARCGTRI' A
#
# COMPACT_ATOMS: atom_id res chain seq x y z
N MET A 1 -4.43 2.15 9.55
CA MET A 1 -5.54 1.42 8.90
C MET A 1 -5.12 -0.04 8.71
N ARG A 2 -5.90 -1.02 9.21
CA ARG A 2 -5.55 -2.45 9.16
C ARG A 2 -6.44 -3.14 8.14
N LEU A 3 -5.93 -3.40 6.94
CA LEU A 3 -6.62 -4.25 5.96
C LEU A 3 -6.51 -5.70 6.43
N THR A 4 -7.62 -6.27 6.89
CA THR A 4 -7.70 -7.70 7.26
C THR A 4 -8.49 -8.41 6.17
N ALA A 5 -7.80 -9.18 5.34
CA ALA A 5 -8.44 -10.14 4.44
C ALA A 5 -8.54 -11.47 5.19
N ASP A 6 -9.75 -11.88 5.54
CA ASP A 6 -10.07 -13.06 6.36
C ASP A 6 -10.00 -14.39 5.58
N GLY A 7 -9.55 -14.36 4.32
CA GLY A 7 -9.28 -15.56 3.52
C GLY A 7 -10.52 -16.37 3.14
N THR A 8 -11.71 -16.00 3.61
CA THR A 8 -12.96 -16.74 3.38
C THR A 8 -13.70 -16.32 2.11
N THR A 9 -13.27 -15.25 1.44
CA THR A 9 -13.85 -14.84 0.15
C THR A 9 -12.92 -15.21 -1.01
N PRO A 10 -13.22 -16.25 -1.80
CA PRO A 10 -12.42 -16.64 -2.95
C PRO A 10 -12.78 -15.74 -4.13
N ILE A 11 -12.25 -14.51 -4.14
CA ILE A 11 -12.02 -13.83 -5.42
C ILE A 11 -10.61 -13.24 -5.37
N VAL A 12 -9.76 -13.73 -6.27
CA VAL A 12 -8.41 -13.22 -6.51
C VAL A 12 -8.54 -11.81 -7.11
N ARG A 13 -8.86 -10.82 -6.28
CA ARG A 13 -8.99 -9.43 -6.72
C ARG A 13 -7.71 -8.71 -6.39
N THR A 14 -6.89 -8.54 -7.43
CA THR A 14 -5.86 -7.52 -7.44
C THR A 14 -6.52 -6.17 -7.17
N VAL A 15 -6.02 -5.43 -6.19
CA VAL A 15 -6.53 -4.10 -5.82
C VAL A 15 -5.65 -3.04 -6.45
N LEU A 16 -6.25 -2.10 -7.15
CA LEU A 16 -5.59 -0.87 -7.57
C LEU A 16 -5.55 0.11 -6.39
N VAL A 17 -4.35 0.54 -6.04
CA VAL A 17 -4.08 1.46 -4.93
C VAL A 17 -3.80 2.84 -5.46
N ASP A 18 -4.61 3.80 -5.02
CA ASP A 18 -4.45 5.23 -5.30
C ASP A 18 -3.50 5.90 -4.31
N ALA A 19 -3.64 5.62 -3.01
CA ALA A 19 -2.76 6.10 -1.97
C ALA A 19 -2.69 5.14 -0.77
N LEU A 20 -1.57 5.16 -0.05
CA LEU A 20 -1.38 4.45 1.21
C LEU A 20 -1.24 5.48 2.33
N ARG A 21 -2.15 5.46 3.31
CA ARG A 21 -2.14 6.40 4.43
C ARG A 21 -1.52 5.78 5.68
N THR A 22 -0.58 6.48 6.28
CA THR A 22 0.02 6.17 7.58
C THR A 22 -0.81 6.80 8.71
N ASP A 23 -0.64 6.29 9.92
CA ASP A 23 -1.37 6.71 11.12
C ASP A 23 -0.96 8.10 11.63
N ASP A 24 0.27 8.51 11.35
CA ASP A 24 0.83 9.85 11.60
C ASP A 24 0.32 10.94 10.63
N GLY A 25 -0.61 10.60 9.73
CA GLY A 25 -1.29 11.56 8.86
C GLY A 25 -0.61 11.81 7.52
N TYR A 26 0.45 11.08 7.18
CA TYR A 26 1.05 11.13 5.85
C TYR A 26 0.35 10.14 4.89
N ALA A 27 0.46 10.44 3.60
CA ALA A 27 0.01 9.56 2.54
C ALA A 27 1.10 9.43 1.47
N PHE A 28 1.31 8.20 1.01
CA PHE A 28 2.16 7.89 -0.13
C PHE A 28 1.29 7.66 -1.35
N GLU A 29 1.56 8.41 -2.41
CA GLU A 29 0.86 8.35 -3.69
C GLU A 29 1.82 7.76 -4.75
N PRO A 30 1.58 6.52 -5.23
CA PRO A 30 2.42 5.88 -6.22
C PRO A 30 2.49 6.69 -7.53
N ALA A 31 3.69 6.80 -8.12
CA ALA A 31 3.88 7.52 -9.38
C ALA A 31 3.26 6.80 -10.60
N LYS A 32 2.89 5.52 -10.43
CA LYS A 32 2.25 4.67 -11.44
C LYS A 32 1.23 3.77 -10.75
N PRO A 33 0.21 3.27 -11.47
CA PRO A 33 -0.78 2.34 -10.93
C PRO A 33 -0.13 1.21 -10.11
N LEU A 34 -0.48 1.15 -8.83
CA LEU A 34 0.02 0.12 -7.92
C LEU A 34 -1.05 -0.96 -7.73
N PHE A 35 -0.72 -2.16 -8.19
CA PHE A 35 -1.57 -3.34 -8.02
C PHE A 35 -1.02 -4.24 -6.92
N LEU A 36 -1.86 -4.54 -5.93
CA LEU A 36 -1.57 -5.47 -4.85
C LEU A 36 -2.45 -6.71 -4.96
N SER A 37 -1.82 -7.87 -4.83
CA SER A 37 -2.48 -9.16 -4.81
C SER A 37 -2.47 -9.74 -3.40
N ALA A 38 -3.31 -10.75 -3.16
CA ALA A 38 -3.27 -11.50 -1.90
C ALA A 38 -1.87 -12.09 -1.67
N GLY A 39 -1.35 -11.93 -0.45
CA GLY A 39 -0.02 -12.40 -0.08
C GLY A 39 1.10 -11.39 -0.30
N ASP A 40 0.86 -10.30 -1.04
CA ASP A 40 1.82 -9.21 -1.15
C ASP A 40 1.99 -8.50 0.20
N ARG A 41 3.22 -8.14 0.53
CA ARG A 41 3.58 -7.39 1.73
C ARG A 41 4.12 -6.03 1.33
N ILE A 42 3.73 -4.99 2.06
CA ILE A 42 4.21 -3.63 1.84
C ILE A 42 5.09 -3.17 3.01
N ALA A 43 6.14 -2.44 2.70
CA ALA A 43 7.00 -1.80 3.69
C ALA A 43 7.41 -0.41 3.20
N PHE A 44 7.50 0.53 4.12
CA PHE A 44 8.13 1.82 3.88
C PHE A 44 9.54 1.77 4.47
N GLU A 45 10.56 2.03 3.64
CA GLU A 45 11.93 2.17 4.11
C GLU A 45 12.46 3.53 3.63
N GLY A 46 12.76 4.41 4.58
CA GLY A 46 13.02 5.82 4.28
C GLY A 46 11.82 6.46 3.59
N ALA A 47 12.05 7.09 2.43
CA ALA A 47 10.98 7.71 1.63
C ALA A 47 10.38 6.77 0.57
N GLY A 48 10.83 5.51 0.47
CA GLY A 48 10.44 4.59 -0.59
C GLY A 48 9.36 3.58 -0.15
N LEU A 49 8.51 3.18 -1.09
CA LEU A 49 7.59 2.05 -0.92
C LEU A 49 8.21 0.78 -1.52
N PHE A 50 8.20 -0.31 -0.75
CA PHE A 50 8.61 -1.63 -1.16
C PHE A 50 7.43 -2.58 -1.13
N VAL A 51 7.32 -3.41 -2.16
CA VAL A 51 6.35 -4.50 -2.25
C VAL A 51 7.10 -5.81 -2.38
N THR A 52 6.92 -6.70 -1.43
CA THR A 52 7.37 -8.09 -1.53
C THR A 52 6.19 -8.92 -2.01
N ARG A 53 6.31 -9.50 -3.20
CA ARG A 53 5.32 -10.38 -3.79
C ARG A 53 5.23 -11.69 -3.01
N ALA A 54 4.13 -12.41 -3.18
CA ALA A 54 3.93 -13.72 -2.54
C ALA A 54 5.02 -14.75 -2.90
N ASP A 55 5.62 -14.63 -4.09
CA ASP A 55 6.75 -15.46 -4.55
C ASP A 55 8.12 -15.01 -3.99
N GLY A 56 8.14 -13.97 -3.16
CA GLY A 56 9.35 -13.39 -2.58
C GLY A 56 10.00 -12.29 -3.43
N ALA A 57 9.52 -12.02 -4.65
CA ALA A 57 10.09 -10.96 -5.48
C ALA A 57 9.90 -9.58 -4.82
N ARG A 58 10.99 -8.82 -4.69
CA ARG A 58 10.97 -7.49 -4.07
C ARG A 58 10.99 -6.40 -5.13
N LEU A 59 10.03 -5.49 -5.04
CA LEU A 59 9.84 -4.39 -5.98
C LEU A 59 9.86 -3.06 -5.26
N THR A 60 10.67 -2.12 -5.76
CA THR A 60 10.64 -0.73 -5.32
C THR A 60 9.60 0.04 -6.13
N ARG A 61 8.85 0.92 -5.46
CA ARG A 61 7.84 1.77 -6.06
C ARG A 61 8.17 3.23 -5.79
N ALA A 62 8.29 3.98 -6.90
CA ALA A 62 8.39 5.43 -6.86
C ALA A 62 7.01 6.05 -6.58
N GLY A 63 7.03 7.22 -5.97
CA GLY A 63 5.85 7.97 -5.60
C GLY A 63 6.23 9.22 -4.85
N HIS A 64 5.24 9.89 -4.29
CA HIS A 64 5.42 11.10 -3.53
C HIS A 64 4.69 11.02 -2.21
N TRP A 65 5.22 11.74 -1.23
CA TRP A 65 4.61 11.88 0.09
C TRP A 65 3.83 13.18 0.14
N SER A 66 2.61 13.11 0.66
CA SER A 66 1.80 14.28 0.99
C SER A 66 1.38 14.22 2.45
N ALA A 67 1.41 15.36 3.14
CA ALA A 67 0.81 15.48 4.47
C ALA A 67 -0.70 15.67 4.30
N ARG A 68 -1.51 14.75 4.84
CA ARG A 68 -2.97 14.86 4.83
C ARG A 68 -3.45 15.20 6.24
N CYS A 69 -3.51 16.49 6.53
CA CYS A 69 -4.16 17.01 7.73
C CYS A 69 -5.62 16.57 7.72
N GLY A 70 -5.96 15.55 8.52
CA GLY A 70 -7.35 15.21 8.76
C GLY A 70 -7.97 16.25 9.68
N THR A 71 -9.09 16.86 9.29
CA THR A 71 -9.93 17.56 10.25
C THR A 71 -10.41 16.52 11.26
N ARG A 72 -9.96 16.64 12.51
CA ARG A 72 -10.42 15.82 13.63
C ARG A 72 -11.87 16.26 13.88
N ILE A 73 -12.84 15.44 13.46
CA ILE A 73 -14.27 15.63 13.75
C ILE A 73 -14.61 14.85 15.01
#